data_AF-A0A2N2NJ54-F1
#
_entry.id   AF-A0A2N2NJ54-F1
#
_cell.length_a   1.000
_cell.length_b   1.000
_cell.length_c   1.000
_cell.angle_alpha   90.00
_cell.angle_beta   90.00
_cell.angle_gamma   90.00
#
_symmetry.space_group_name_H-M   'P 1'
#
loop_
_entity.id
_entity.type
_entity.pdbx_description
1 polymer ?
#
loop_
_entity_poly.entity_id
_entity_poly.type
_entity_poly.pdbx_seq_one_letter_code
_entity_poly.pdbx_strand_id
1 'polypeptide(L)'
;MDWIIFGVIIVWLGIVSWFDIRKSEIPNSAWVIIPIILAGAYRVWQGGWALVLLTALVVVVSERERISNLFQMDEIGRIITWLPLLFLGLFFAVQLSPITALAIIGFWVAWELKCWGGADAVSAITICLVWPGWVFILGVLVSHLMVVMGMGVYSMIREGKIRLHRLPGLPILLASVLLLRIGLFFSN
;
A
#
# COMPACT_ATOMS: atom_id res chain seq x y z
N MET A 1 7.92 -7.71 20.84
CA MET A 1 8.04 -8.06 19.41
C MET A 1 7.63 -6.89 18.52
N ASP A 2 6.51 -6.22 18.82
CA ASP A 2 6.01 -5.09 18.01
C ASP A 2 6.96 -3.90 17.87
N TRP A 3 7.72 -3.56 18.91
CA TRP A 3 8.67 -2.43 18.85
C TRP A 3 9.83 -2.65 17.88
N ILE A 4 10.30 -3.89 17.74
CA ILE A 4 11.38 -4.23 16.80
C ILE A 4 10.85 -4.12 15.36
N ILE A 5 9.69 -4.73 15.10
CA ILE A 5 9.01 -4.66 13.79
C ILE A 5 8.69 -3.21 13.43
N PHE A 6 8.23 -2.43 14.41
CA PHE A 6 7.99 -1.00 14.25
C PHE A 6 9.26 -0.23 13.88
N GLY A 7 10.36 -0.43 14.62
CA GLY A 7 11.64 0.20 14.33
C GLY A 7 12.13 -0.15 12.91
N VAL A 8 12.03 -1.42 12.51
CA VAL A 8 12.40 -1.88 11.16
C VAL A 8 11.55 -1.18 10.10
N ILE A 9 10.23 -1.09 10.28
CA ILE A 9 9.34 -0.44 9.30
C ILE A 9 9.60 1.07 9.22
N ILE A 10 9.83 1.74 10.34
CA ILE A 10 10.16 3.17 10.35
C ILE A 10 11.49 3.43 9.63
N VAL A 11 12.52 2.63 9.89
CA VAL A 11 13.81 2.76 9.21
C VAL A 11 13.65 2.51 7.71
N TRP A 12 12.96 1.43 7.34
CA TRP A 12 12.69 1.11 5.93
C TRP A 12 11.91 2.22 5.22
N LEU A 13 10.73 2.61 5.75
CA LEU A 13 9.93 3.69 5.17
C LEU A 13 10.69 5.01 5.17
N GLY A 14 11.49 5.31 6.19
CA GLY A 14 12.33 6.50 6.23
C GLY A 14 13.35 6.54 5.10
N ILE A 15 14.03 5.42 4.83
CA ILE A 15 14.96 5.29 3.71
C ILE A 15 14.23 5.47 2.37
N VAL A 16 13.15 4.73 2.12
CA VAL A 16 12.44 4.78 0.83
C VAL A 16 11.78 6.17 0.63
N SER A 17 11.22 6.76 1.69
CA SER A 17 10.65 8.12 1.65
C SER A 17 11.71 9.19 1.36
N TRP A 18 12.90 9.07 1.95
CA TRP A 18 14.01 9.97 1.66
C TRP A 18 14.45 9.88 0.20
N PHE A 19 14.53 8.67 -0.36
CA PHE A 19 14.83 8.45 -1.78
C PHE A 19 13.76 9.06 -2.69
N ASP A 20 12.48 8.84 -2.38
CA ASP A 20 11.34 9.39 -3.12
C ASP A 20 11.39 10.94 -3.18
N ILE A 21 11.62 11.59 -2.03
CA ILE A 21 11.73 13.05 -1.93
C ILE A 21 12.95 13.59 -2.70
N ARG A 22 14.12 12.95 -2.55
CA ARG A 22 15.38 13.49 -3.09
C ARG A 22 15.56 13.26 -4.58
N LYS A 23 15.13 12.11 -5.09
CA LYS A 23 15.45 11.67 -6.45
C LYS A 23 14.23 11.62 -7.36
N SER A 24 13.01 11.66 -6.82
CA SER A 24 11.78 11.40 -7.58
C SER A 24 11.84 10.10 -8.41
N GLU A 25 12.71 9.19 -7.99
CA GLU A 25 12.96 7.89 -8.58
C GLU A 25 12.65 6.85 -7.51
N ILE A 26 11.91 5.81 -7.90
CA ILE A 26 11.66 4.68 -7.05
C ILE A 26 13.01 3.94 -6.87
N PRO A 27 13.53 3.76 -5.64
CA PRO A 27 14.73 2.95 -5.43
C PRO A 27 14.50 1.55 -6.00
N ASN A 28 15.57 0.88 -6.47
CA ASN A 28 15.53 -0.45 -7.10
C ASN A 28 14.40 -1.33 -6.54
N SER A 29 13.58 -1.92 -7.41
CA SER A 29 12.35 -2.65 -7.05
C SER A 29 12.52 -3.67 -5.91
N ALA A 30 13.73 -4.20 -5.74
CA ALA A 30 14.14 -5.02 -4.59
C ALA A 30 13.80 -4.41 -3.21
N TRP A 31 13.89 -3.08 -3.05
CA TRP A 31 13.60 -2.35 -1.80
C TRP A 31 12.14 -2.42 -1.37
N VAL A 32 11.26 -2.85 -2.27
CA VAL A 32 9.81 -2.95 -2.05
C VAL A 32 9.36 -4.42 -2.13
N ILE A 33 10.02 -5.23 -2.96
CA ILE A 33 9.76 -6.67 -3.10
C ILE A 33 10.24 -7.47 -1.88
N ILE A 34 11.41 -7.17 -1.32
CA ILE A 34 11.91 -7.91 -0.15
C ILE A 34 10.98 -7.72 1.06
N PRO A 35 10.57 -6.48 1.42
CA PRO A 35 9.62 -6.25 2.50
C PRO A 35 8.28 -6.98 2.33
N ILE A 36 7.68 -6.99 1.14
CA ILE A 36 6.38 -7.66 0.94
C ILE A 36 6.50 -9.18 1.13
N ILE A 37 7.62 -9.80 0.70
CA ILE A 37 7.87 -11.22 0.90
C ILE A 37 8.03 -11.53 2.40
N LEU A 38 8.83 -10.73 3.12
CA LEU A 38 9.03 -10.90 4.56
C LEU A 38 7.72 -10.69 5.34
N ALA A 39 6.94 -9.66 4.98
CA ALA A 39 5.64 -9.40 5.57
C ALA A 39 4.64 -10.53 5.27
N GLY A 40 4.69 -11.10 4.06
CA GLY A 40 3.90 -12.27 3.67
C GLY A 40 4.23 -13.48 4.53
N ALA A 41 5.51 -13.83 4.66
CA ALA A 41 5.96 -14.94 5.51
C ALA A 41 5.55 -14.73 6.98
N TYR A 42 5.74 -13.52 7.49
CA TYR A 42 5.29 -13.14 8.84
C TYR A 42 3.77 -13.29 8.99
N ARG A 43 2.99 -12.88 7.99
CA ARG A 43 1.53 -12.96 8.04
C ARG A 43 1.01 -14.39 7.93
N VAL A 44 1.66 -15.25 7.14
CA VAL A 44 1.36 -16.70 7.12
C VAL A 44 1.62 -17.31 8.50
N TRP A 45 2.74 -16.97 9.14
CA TRP A 45 3.05 -17.45 10.50
C TRP A 45 1.98 -17.07 11.52
N GLN A 46 1.35 -15.90 11.36
CA GLN A 46 0.21 -15.45 12.18
C GLN A 46 -1.15 -16.07 11.79
N GLY A 47 -1.19 -17.00 10.84
CA GLY A 47 -2.43 -17.63 10.36
C GLY A 47 -3.23 -16.79 9.35
N GLY A 48 -2.71 -15.63 8.92
CA GLY A 48 -3.36 -14.72 7.97
C GLY A 48 -3.15 -15.07 6.50
N TRP A 49 -3.08 -16.36 6.16
CA TRP A 49 -2.71 -16.85 4.83
C TRP A 49 -3.61 -16.32 3.70
N ALA A 50 -4.91 -16.11 3.94
CA ALA A 50 -5.83 -15.61 2.91
C ALA A 50 -5.47 -14.18 2.45
N LEU A 51 -4.96 -13.33 3.34
CA LEU A 51 -4.48 -11.98 2.97
C LEU A 51 -3.21 -12.05 2.12
N VAL A 52 -2.35 -13.05 2.39
CA VAL A 52 -1.13 -13.28 1.61
C VAL A 52 -1.48 -13.81 0.22
N LEU A 53 -2.44 -14.74 0.11
CA LEU A 53 -2.94 -15.19 -1.19
C LEU A 53 -3.59 -14.07 -1.99
N LEU A 54 -4.43 -13.24 -1.37
CA LEU A 54 -5.01 -12.06 -2.02
C LEU A 54 -3.90 -11.13 -2.53
N THR A 55 -2.88 -10.88 -1.71
CA THR A 55 -1.74 -10.03 -2.09
C THR A 55 -0.96 -10.63 -3.25
N ALA A 56 -0.65 -11.93 -3.21
CA ALA A 56 0.05 -12.62 -4.28
C ALA A 56 -0.75 -12.57 -5.59
N LEU A 57 -2.06 -12.76 -5.52
CA LEU A 57 -2.93 -12.65 -6.67
C LEU A 57 -2.93 -11.22 -7.24
N VAL A 58 -3.06 -10.20 -6.40
CA VAL A 58 -2.96 -8.79 -6.80
C VAL A 58 -1.64 -8.51 -7.52
N VAL A 59 -0.52 -9.02 -7.01
CA VAL A 59 0.79 -8.87 -7.66
C VAL A 59 0.83 -9.55 -9.03
N VAL A 60 0.27 -10.76 -9.16
CA VAL A 60 0.20 -11.47 -10.44
C VAL A 60 -0.68 -10.71 -11.44
N VAL A 61 -1.85 -10.24 -11.02
CA VAL A 61 -2.78 -9.48 -11.88
C VAL A 61 -2.18 -8.13 -12.31
N SER A 62 -1.37 -7.52 -11.45
CA SER A 62 -0.63 -6.28 -11.76
C SER A 62 0.36 -6.49 -12.92
N GLU A 63 0.86 -7.70 -13.11
CA GLU A 63 1.80 -8.08 -14.17
C GLU A 63 1.11 -8.71 -15.39
N ARG A 64 -0.24 -8.67 -15.45
CA ARG A 64 -1.03 -9.34 -16.51
C ARG A 64 -0.57 -9.03 -17.93
N GLU A 65 -0.19 -7.79 -18.22
CA GLU A 65 0.25 -7.38 -19.57
C GLU A 65 1.60 -8.02 -19.91
N ARG A 66 2.52 -8.05 -18.93
CA ARG A 66 3.82 -8.71 -19.09
C ARG A 66 3.67 -10.21 -19.29
N ILE A 67 2.77 -10.83 -18.53
CA ILE A 67 2.45 -12.26 -18.66
C ILE A 67 1.80 -12.54 -20.02
N SER A 68 0.82 -11.73 -20.44
CA SER A 68 0.17 -11.81 -21.75
C SER A 68 1.19 -11.80 -22.89
N ASN A 69 2.15 -10.88 -22.84
CA ASN A 69 3.20 -10.75 -23.85
C ASN A 69 4.18 -11.94 -23.82
N LEU A 70 4.51 -12.48 -22.65
CA LEU A 70 5.40 -13.63 -22.50
C LEU A 70 4.78 -14.91 -23.08
N PHE A 71 3.48 -15.11 -22.85
CA PHE A 71 2.76 -16.30 -23.31
C PHE A 71 2.08 -16.11 -24.68
N GLN A 72 2.12 -14.91 -25.26
CA GLN A 72 1.44 -14.54 -26.50
C GLN A 72 -0.08 -14.85 -26.47
N MET A 73 -0.72 -14.61 -25.32
CA MET A 73 -2.14 -14.87 -25.08
C MET A 73 -2.84 -13.61 -24.61
N ASP A 74 -3.52 -12.93 -25.54
CA ASP A 74 -4.18 -11.63 -25.30
C ASP A 74 -5.26 -11.70 -24.22
N GLU A 75 -5.89 -12.86 -24.01
CA GLU A 75 -6.90 -13.07 -22.98
C GLU A 75 -6.32 -12.85 -21.58
N ILE A 76 -5.06 -13.19 -21.35
CA ILE A 76 -4.40 -13.03 -20.05
C ILE A 76 -4.20 -11.55 -19.72
N GLY A 77 -3.95 -10.71 -20.73
CA GLY A 77 -3.82 -9.27 -20.54
C GLY A 77 -5.12 -8.58 -20.09
N ARG A 78 -6.28 -9.20 -20.32
CA ARG A 78 -7.58 -8.62 -20.00
C ARG A 78 -7.89 -8.77 -18.52
N ILE A 79 -8.22 -7.65 -17.87
CA ILE A 79 -8.60 -7.64 -16.44
C ILE A 79 -9.82 -8.52 -16.13
N ILE A 80 -10.74 -8.65 -17.08
CA ILE A 80 -11.96 -9.45 -16.94
C ILE A 80 -11.63 -10.92 -16.64
N THR A 81 -10.56 -11.45 -17.22
CA THR A 81 -10.08 -12.82 -16.99
C THR A 81 -9.70 -13.07 -15.53
N TRP A 82 -9.24 -12.03 -14.84
CA TRP A 82 -8.76 -12.11 -13.47
C TRP A 82 -9.83 -11.76 -12.43
N LEU A 83 -10.94 -11.12 -12.82
CA LEU A 83 -12.01 -10.72 -11.89
C LEU A 83 -12.58 -11.88 -11.07
N PRO A 84 -12.87 -13.08 -11.63
CA PRO A 84 -13.36 -14.20 -10.83
C PRO A 84 -12.36 -14.64 -9.76
N LEU A 85 -11.06 -14.67 -10.10
CA LEU A 85 -10.00 -15.03 -9.16
C LEU A 85 -9.84 -13.96 -8.08
N LEU A 86 -9.85 -12.68 -8.46
CA LEU A 86 -9.77 -11.56 -7.51
C LEU A 86 -10.95 -11.57 -6.54
N PHE A 87 -12.16 -11.84 -7.05
CA PHE A 87 -13.35 -11.96 -6.23
C PHE A 87 -13.25 -13.14 -5.26
N LEU A 88 -12.77 -14.29 -5.73
CA LEU A 88 -12.57 -15.47 -4.88
C LEU A 88 -11.52 -15.21 -3.78
N GLY A 89 -10.37 -14.61 -4.14
CA GLY A 89 -9.34 -14.24 -3.19
C GLY A 89 -9.83 -13.22 -2.16
N LEU A 90 -10.58 -12.21 -2.61
CA LEU A 90 -11.20 -11.22 -1.75
C LEU A 90 -12.23 -11.84 -0.81
N PHE A 91 -13.07 -12.75 -1.33
CA PHE A 91 -14.09 -13.45 -0.55
C PHE A 91 -13.46 -14.16 0.65
N PHE A 92 -12.38 -14.93 0.46
CA PHE A 92 -11.69 -15.60 1.58
C PHE A 92 -11.03 -14.59 2.53
N ALA A 93 -10.36 -13.57 2.00
CA ALA A 93 -9.64 -12.59 2.81
C ALA A 93 -10.58 -11.75 3.68
N VAL A 94 -11.76 -11.39 3.18
CA VAL A 94 -12.76 -10.59 3.90
C VAL A 94 -13.31 -11.35 5.11
N GLN A 95 -13.42 -12.67 5.06
CA GLN A 95 -13.87 -13.45 6.23
C GLN A 95 -12.91 -13.36 7.42
N LEU A 96 -11.61 -13.14 7.16
CA LEU A 96 -10.59 -13.05 8.21
C LEU A 96 -10.31 -11.60 8.63
N SER A 97 -10.22 -10.68 7.68
CA SER A 97 -10.01 -9.25 7.95
C SER A 97 -10.67 -8.41 6.86
N PRO A 98 -11.97 -8.05 7.03
CA PRO A 98 -12.73 -7.32 6.01
C PRO A 98 -12.04 -6.04 5.60
N ILE A 99 -11.62 -5.27 6.59
CA ILE A 99 -11.08 -3.93 6.42
C ILE A 99 -9.71 -3.99 5.72
N THR A 100 -8.82 -4.91 6.12
CA THR A 100 -7.52 -5.06 5.47
C THR A 100 -7.63 -5.61 4.06
N ALA A 101 -8.52 -6.58 3.82
CA ALA A 101 -8.72 -7.15 2.49
C ALA A 101 -9.21 -6.10 1.48
N LEU A 102 -10.19 -5.27 1.89
CA LEU A 102 -10.65 -4.14 1.09
C LEU A 102 -9.55 -3.09 0.91
N ALA A 103 -8.70 -2.85 1.91
CA ALA A 103 -7.58 -1.94 1.79
C ALA A 103 -6.56 -2.40 0.74
N ILE A 104 -6.23 -3.69 0.72
CA ILE A 104 -5.31 -4.26 -0.27
C ILE A 104 -5.83 -4.02 -1.69
N ILE A 105 -7.12 -4.31 -1.94
CA ILE A 105 -7.76 -4.00 -3.22
C ILE A 105 -7.78 -2.50 -3.49
N GLY A 106 -8.10 -1.67 -2.49
CA GLY A 106 -8.16 -0.21 -2.63
C GLY A 106 -6.82 0.40 -3.02
N PHE A 107 -5.72 0.00 -2.38
CA PHE A 107 -4.37 0.45 -2.73
C PHE A 107 -3.94 -0.04 -4.11
N TRP A 108 -4.28 -1.28 -4.47
CA TRP A 108 -4.03 -1.78 -5.82
C TRP A 108 -4.81 -1.01 -6.89
N VAL A 109 -6.10 -0.76 -6.67
CA VAL A 109 -6.94 0.04 -7.58
C VAL A 109 -6.41 1.48 -7.69
N ALA A 110 -5.98 2.09 -6.57
CA ALA A 110 -5.37 3.42 -6.60
C ALA A 110 -4.11 3.48 -7.47
N TRP A 111 -3.33 2.40 -7.50
CA TRP A 111 -2.20 2.26 -8.42
C TRP A 111 -2.63 2.02 -9.88
N GLU A 112 -3.58 1.13 -10.14
CA GLU A 112 -4.13 0.90 -11.50
C GLU A 112 -4.69 2.18 -12.12
N LEU A 113 -5.36 3.01 -11.32
CA LEU A 113 -5.89 4.32 -11.74
C LEU A 113 -4.82 5.42 -11.81
N LYS A 114 -3.55 5.09 -11.60
CA LYS A 114 -2.40 6.01 -11.61
C LYS A 114 -2.50 7.13 -10.56
N CYS A 115 -3.32 6.96 -9.53
CA CYS A 115 -3.40 7.88 -8.40
C CYS A 115 -2.19 7.73 -7.47
N TRP A 116 -1.63 6.53 -7.39
CA TRP A 116 -0.48 6.18 -6.55
C TRP A 116 0.65 5.58 -7.38
N GLY A 117 1.90 5.77 -6.94
CA GLY A 117 3.04 5.04 -7.49
C GLY A 117 3.01 3.56 -7.10
N GLY A 118 3.64 2.70 -7.90
CA GLY A 118 3.72 1.27 -7.59
C GLY A 118 4.40 0.99 -6.25
N ALA A 119 5.46 1.75 -5.93
CA ALA A 119 6.13 1.65 -4.64
C ALA A 119 5.22 2.07 -3.46
N ASP A 120 4.37 3.07 -3.64
CA ASP A 120 3.43 3.52 -2.61
C ASP A 120 2.41 2.41 -2.32
N ALA A 121 1.80 1.85 -3.37
CA ALA A 121 0.79 0.82 -3.22
C ALA A 121 1.36 -0.47 -2.61
N VAL A 122 2.51 -0.93 -3.08
CA VAL A 122 3.15 -2.13 -2.52
C VAL A 122 3.59 -1.89 -1.08
N SER A 123 4.08 -0.69 -0.74
CA SER A 123 4.45 -0.36 0.64
C SER A 123 3.23 -0.33 1.56
N ALA A 124 2.11 0.24 1.11
CA ALA A 124 0.86 0.23 1.85
C ALA A 124 0.32 -1.19 2.08
N ILE A 125 0.33 -2.03 1.03
CA ILE A 125 -0.06 -3.44 1.11
C ILE A 125 0.87 -4.22 2.06
N THR A 126 2.18 -3.95 2.02
CA THR A 126 3.16 -4.56 2.95
C THR A 126 2.81 -4.22 4.40
N ILE A 127 2.50 -2.97 4.71
CA ILE A 127 2.11 -2.56 6.06
C ILE A 127 0.78 -3.21 6.48
N CYS A 128 -0.19 -3.32 5.56
CA CYS A 128 -1.45 -4.05 5.79
C CYS A 128 -1.22 -5.53 6.16
N LEU A 129 -0.19 -6.18 5.60
CA LEU A 129 0.17 -7.55 5.97
C LEU A 129 0.81 -7.62 7.37
N VAL A 130 1.60 -6.62 7.77
CA VAL A 130 2.27 -6.60 9.07
C VAL A 130 1.30 -6.26 10.21
N TRP A 131 0.47 -5.22 10.03
CA TRP A 131 -0.53 -4.79 11.01
C TRP A 131 -1.92 -4.72 10.35
N PRO A 132 -2.58 -5.88 10.22
CA PRO A 132 -3.92 -5.94 9.68
C PRO A 132 -4.90 -5.34 10.70
N GLY A 133 -5.64 -4.33 10.25
CA GLY A 133 -6.70 -3.72 11.05
C GLY A 133 -7.09 -2.36 10.49
N TRP A 134 -8.01 -1.71 11.17
CA TRP A 134 -8.54 -0.39 10.77
C TRP A 134 -7.63 0.77 11.18
N VAL A 135 -6.83 0.61 12.25
CA VAL A 135 -5.99 1.69 12.80
C VAL A 135 -5.00 2.22 11.77
N PHE A 136 -4.37 1.34 10.99
CA PHE A 136 -3.43 1.75 9.94
C PHE A 136 -4.14 2.54 8.84
N ILE A 137 -5.30 2.06 8.39
CA ILE A 137 -6.07 2.71 7.33
C ILE A 137 -6.54 4.09 7.78
N LEU A 138 -7.00 4.23 9.02
CA LEU A 138 -7.31 5.55 9.56
C LEU A 138 -6.08 6.44 9.61
N GLY A 139 -4.92 5.92 10.02
CA GLY A 139 -3.65 6.65 9.96
C GLY A 139 -3.34 7.16 8.56
N VAL A 140 -3.55 6.34 7.53
CA VAL A 140 -3.40 6.71 6.12
C VAL A 140 -4.38 7.78 5.70
N LEU A 141 -5.66 7.62 6.03
CA LEU A 141 -6.71 8.58 5.69
C LEU A 141 -6.49 9.94 6.35
N VAL A 142 -6.16 9.96 7.65
CA VAL A 142 -5.87 11.17 8.41
C VAL A 142 -4.63 11.86 7.84
N SER A 143 -3.55 11.12 7.59
CA SER A 143 -2.33 11.68 7.02
C SER A 143 -2.58 12.26 5.63
N HIS A 144 -3.29 11.53 4.76
CA HIS A 144 -3.67 12.03 3.43
C HIS A 144 -4.49 13.30 3.52
N LEU A 145 -5.53 13.31 4.37
CA LEU A 145 -6.40 14.45 4.55
C LEU A 145 -5.63 15.68 5.05
N MET A 146 -4.72 15.51 6.02
CA MET A 146 -3.88 16.59 6.52
C MET A 146 -2.99 17.18 5.41
N VAL A 147 -2.37 16.34 4.57
CA VAL A 147 -1.51 16.83 3.49
C VAL A 147 -2.33 17.50 2.38
N VAL A 148 -3.47 16.93 1.99
CA VAL A 148 -4.39 17.55 1.02
C VAL A 148 -4.84 18.93 1.50
N MET A 149 -5.28 19.05 2.76
CA MET A 149 -5.69 20.32 3.35
C MET A 149 -4.52 21.32 3.40
N GLY A 150 -3.35 20.88 3.88
CA GLY A 150 -2.17 21.74 3.99
C GLY A 150 -1.72 22.29 2.63
N MET A 151 -1.65 21.44 1.61
CA MET A 151 -1.32 21.88 0.25
C MET A 151 -2.42 22.76 -0.37
N GLY A 152 -3.69 22.46 -0.09
CA GLY A 152 -4.80 23.30 -0.53
C GLY A 152 -4.73 24.72 0.03
N VAL A 153 -4.46 24.85 1.33
CA VAL A 153 -4.26 26.15 1.99
C VAL A 153 -3.02 26.85 1.43
N TYR A 154 -1.90 26.13 1.26
CA TYR A 154 -0.68 26.70 0.68
C TYR A 154 -0.91 27.22 -0.74
N SER A 155 -1.55 26.43 -1.60
CA SER A 155 -1.90 26.79 -2.99
C SER A 155 -2.87 27.97 -3.03
N MET A 156 -3.85 28.03 -2.13
CA MET A 156 -4.75 29.18 -2.00
C MET A 156 -4.02 30.47 -1.61
N ILE A 157 -3.09 30.41 -0.65
CA ILE A 157 -2.32 31.58 -0.19
C ILE A 157 -1.31 32.05 -1.24
N ARG A 158 -0.59 31.12 -1.88
CA ARG A 158 0.52 31.43 -2.81
C ARG A 158 0.08 31.64 -4.25
N GLU A 159 -0.89 30.85 -4.71
CA GLU A 159 -1.24 30.76 -6.13
C GLU A 159 -2.65 31.31 -6.43
N GLY A 160 -3.43 31.64 -5.38
CA GLY A 160 -4.79 32.17 -5.50
C GLY A 160 -5.79 31.19 -6.13
N LYS A 161 -5.41 29.92 -6.29
CA LYS A 161 -6.23 28.84 -6.88
C LYS A 161 -5.98 27.57 -6.10
N ILE A 162 -6.98 26.70 -5.99
CA ILE A 162 -6.80 25.37 -5.39
C ILE A 162 -6.28 24.45 -6.50
N ARG A 163 -5.01 24.06 -6.43
CA ARG A 163 -4.43 23.01 -7.29
C ARG A 163 -4.20 21.73 -6.50
N LEU A 164 -4.71 20.61 -7.04
CA LEU A 164 -4.35 19.27 -6.55
C LEU A 164 -2.91 18.97 -6.96
N HIS A 165 -1.99 19.03 -6.00
CA HIS A 165 -0.60 18.65 -6.21
C HIS A 165 -0.46 17.13 -6.12
N ARG A 166 0.51 16.58 -6.84
CA ARG A 166 0.88 15.16 -6.73
C ARG A 166 1.49 14.94 -5.34
N LEU A 167 0.81 14.13 -4.54
CA LEU A 167 1.20 13.81 -3.17
C LEU A 167 2.31 12.74 -3.16
N PRO A 168 3.40 12.92 -2.40
CA PRO A 168 4.38 11.86 -2.22
C PRO A 168 3.80 10.80 -1.28
N GLY A 169 3.49 9.61 -1.81
CA GLY A 169 2.77 8.57 -1.05
C GLY A 169 3.59 7.99 0.10
N LEU A 170 4.87 7.69 -0.14
CA LEU A 170 5.78 7.10 0.86
C LEU A 170 5.97 7.95 2.13
N PRO A 171 6.24 9.27 2.07
CA PRO A 171 6.25 10.13 3.25
C PRO A 171 4.92 10.14 4.01
N ILE A 172 3.80 10.08 3.29
CA ILE A 172 2.47 10.01 3.92
C ILE A 172 2.30 8.67 4.64
N LEU A 173 2.76 7.55 4.05
CA LEU A 173 2.77 6.24 4.70
C LEU A 173 3.65 6.24 5.96
N LEU A 174 4.83 6.87 5.91
CA LEU A 174 5.69 7.03 7.09
C LEU A 174 4.96 7.78 8.21
N ALA A 175 4.36 8.93 7.89
CA ALA A 175 3.56 9.70 8.85
C ALA A 175 2.39 8.86 9.41
N SER A 176 1.74 8.07 8.56
CA SER A 176 0.64 7.19 8.94
C SER A 176 1.06 6.11 9.93
N VAL A 177 2.25 5.53 9.76
CA VAL A 177 2.80 4.52 10.69
C VAL A 177 3.18 5.17 12.03
N LEU A 178 3.71 6.39 12.02
CA LEU A 178 3.95 7.15 13.25
C LEU A 178 2.64 7.45 14.00
N LEU A 179 1.60 7.88 13.29
CA LEU A 179 0.26 8.09 13.87
C LEU A 179 -0.36 6.80 14.40
N LEU A 180 -0.20 5.68 13.68
CA LEU A 180 -0.66 4.36 14.14
C LEU A 180 -0.07 4.02 15.51
N ARG A 181 1.21 4.29 15.74
CA ARG A 181 1.83 3.99 17.04
C ARG A 181 1.24 4.84 18.16
N ILE A 182 0.98 6.12 17.88
CA ILE A 182 0.32 7.02 18.82
C ILE A 182 -1.10 6.50 19.14
N GLY A 183 -1.87 6.12 18.12
CA GLY A 183 -3.22 5.57 18.31
C GLY A 183 -3.25 4.26 19.11
N LEU A 184 -2.31 3.34 18.85
CA LEU A 184 -2.18 2.10 19.61
C LEU A 184 -1.72 2.33 21.05
N PHE A 185 -0.94 3.39 21.31
CA PHE A 185 -0.53 3.75 22.67
C PHE A 185 -1.71 4.25 23.51
N PHE A 186 -2.64 5.02 22.91
CA PHE A 186 -3.83 5.52 23.62
C PHE A 186 -4.96 4.50 23.77
N SER A 187 -4.93 3.40 23.02
CA SER A 187 -5.97 2.35 23.05
C SER A 187 -5.68 1.22 24.06
N ASN A 188 -4.51 1.22 24.70
CA ASN A 188 -4.11 0.30 25.77
C ASN A 188 -4.12 1.03 27.12
#